data_AF-A0A2Z4IRL3-F1
#
_entry.id   AF-A0A2Z4IRL3-F1
#
_cell.length_a   1.000
_cell.length_b   1.000
_cell.length_c   1.000
_cell.angle_alpha   90.00
_cell.angle_beta   90.00
_cell.angle_gamma   90.00
#
_symmetry.space_group_name_H-M   'P 1'
#
loop_
_entity.id
_entity.type
_entity.pdbx_description
1 polymer ?
#
loop_
_entity_poly.entity_id
_entity_poly.type
_entity_poly.pdbx_seq_one_letter_code
_entity_poly.pdbx_strand_id
1 'polypeptide(L)'
;MTNTSFGQSSPNLGRTDRLMEMAKTSIAKSDYEKANYYFRQIIESGVSIPPEMPYYFAETLYQLKQFDNSSNFLNKYLEINGFKAENYKEAKALQQALKAPLEAISSCKLCDAKGYRYQPCPTCHGKKVIEQDCSYCKGKGVVGCSRCKATGIVTRKNVFDITEYYQCSRCEGEGRLTCPRCDGTLKEVSACHTCSGFGEVHSEELCDHQNHDDHKEEVFTEQ
;
A
#
# COMPACT_ATOMS: atom_id res chain seq x y z
N MET A 1 -16.67 -23.19 34.97
CA MET A 1 -17.55 -22.49 34.00
C MET A 1 -16.70 -22.12 32.81
N THR A 2 -16.56 -23.03 31.85
CA THR A 2 -15.75 -22.86 30.64
C THR A 2 -16.70 -22.67 29.46
N ASN A 3 -16.75 -21.44 28.96
CA ASN A 3 -17.61 -21.03 27.87
C ASN A 3 -16.84 -21.19 26.56
N THR A 4 -16.99 -22.34 25.90
CA THR A 4 -16.40 -22.58 24.57
C THR A 4 -17.41 -22.17 23.51
N SER A 5 -17.22 -20.98 22.94
CA SER A 5 -18.00 -20.50 21.80
C SER A 5 -17.54 -21.24 20.54
N PHE A 6 -18.36 -22.18 20.06
CA PHE A 6 -18.23 -22.72 18.71
C PHE A 6 -18.85 -21.71 17.74
N GLY A 7 -17.99 -20.94 17.06
CA GLY A 7 -18.41 -20.15 15.91
C GLY A 7 -18.86 -21.09 14.79
N GLN A 8 -20.17 -21.13 14.53
CA GLN A 8 -20.73 -21.84 13.39
C GLN A 8 -20.45 -21.05 12.10
N SER A 9 -19.43 -21.44 11.35
CA SER A 9 -19.31 -21.08 9.93
C SER A 9 -20.32 -21.93 9.14
N SER A 10 -21.50 -21.38 8.86
CA SER A 10 -22.46 -22.02 7.97
C SER A 10 -21.81 -22.26 6.59
N PRO A 11 -21.93 -23.46 5.99
CA PRO A 11 -21.32 -23.74 4.71
C PRO A 11 -22.05 -22.97 3.60
N ASN A 12 -21.42 -21.93 3.05
CA ASN A 12 -21.99 -21.09 1.98
C ASN A 12 -21.82 -21.74 0.59
N LEU A 13 -21.90 -23.08 0.49
CA LEU A 13 -21.44 -23.84 -0.68
C LEU A 13 -22.11 -23.38 -1.99
N GLY A 14 -23.40 -23.03 -1.98
CA GLY A 14 -24.10 -22.61 -3.21
C GLY A 14 -23.82 -21.18 -3.67
N ARG A 15 -23.30 -20.29 -2.79
CA ARG A 15 -23.06 -18.88 -3.16
C ARG A 15 -21.83 -18.76 -4.06
N THR A 16 -20.76 -19.48 -3.75
CA THR A 16 -19.51 -19.47 -4.52
C THR A 16 -19.72 -20.04 -5.91
N ASP A 17 -20.42 -21.18 -6.02
CA ASP A 17 -20.72 -21.82 -7.31
C ASP A 17 -21.56 -20.89 -8.20
N ARG A 18 -22.57 -20.23 -7.62
CA ARG A 18 -23.37 -19.25 -8.36
C ARG A 18 -22.52 -18.08 -8.86
N LEU A 19 -21.65 -17.52 -8.02
CA LEU A 19 -20.75 -16.43 -8.42
C LEU A 19 -19.80 -16.89 -9.52
N MET A 20 -19.30 -18.13 -9.44
CA MET A 20 -18.41 -18.71 -10.44
C MET A 20 -19.10 -18.84 -11.80
N GLU A 21 -20.33 -19.33 -11.84
CA GLU A 21 -21.12 -19.41 -13.08
C GLU A 21 -21.49 -18.04 -13.65
N MET A 22 -21.78 -17.06 -12.78
CA MET A 22 -21.99 -15.66 -13.21
C MET A 22 -20.72 -15.05 -13.80
N ALA A 23 -19.54 -15.37 -13.24
CA ALA A 23 -18.26 -14.93 -13.77
C ALA A 23 -17.98 -15.54 -15.15
N LYS A 24 -18.10 -16.87 -15.31
CA LYS A 24 -17.95 -17.56 -16.61
C LYS A 24 -18.93 -17.04 -17.66
N THR A 25 -20.18 -16.81 -17.28
CA THR A 25 -21.19 -16.22 -18.17
C THR A 25 -20.80 -14.82 -18.63
N SER A 26 -20.16 -14.04 -17.76
CA SER A 26 -19.69 -12.69 -18.09
C SER A 26 -18.47 -12.75 -19.02
N ILE A 27 -17.53 -13.67 -18.78
CA ILE A 27 -16.42 -13.97 -19.71
C ILE A 27 -16.94 -14.36 -21.10
N ALA A 28 -17.93 -15.25 -21.18
CA ALA A 28 -18.54 -15.66 -22.45
C ALA A 28 -19.20 -14.51 -23.22
N LYS A 29 -19.53 -13.41 -22.55
CA LYS A 29 -20.07 -12.18 -23.13
C LYS A 29 -19.00 -11.09 -23.33
N SER A 30 -17.73 -11.41 -23.08
CA SER A 30 -16.60 -10.45 -23.07
C SER A 30 -16.78 -9.29 -22.06
N ASP A 31 -17.62 -9.47 -21.04
CA ASP A 31 -17.84 -8.51 -19.95
C ASP A 31 -16.87 -8.80 -18.79
N TYR A 32 -15.60 -8.46 -19.02
CA TYR A 32 -14.51 -8.80 -18.10
C TYR A 32 -14.56 -8.00 -16.80
N GLU A 33 -15.09 -6.77 -16.80
CA GLU A 33 -15.26 -6.00 -15.57
C GLU A 33 -16.27 -6.65 -14.63
N LYS A 34 -17.38 -7.14 -15.18
CA LYS A 34 -18.37 -7.86 -14.40
C LYS A 34 -17.87 -9.23 -13.94
N ALA A 35 -17.10 -9.92 -14.78
CA ALA A 35 -16.43 -11.15 -14.36
C ALA A 35 -15.47 -10.89 -13.18
N ASN A 36 -14.64 -9.84 -13.28
CA ASN A 36 -13.71 -9.41 -12.24
C ASN A 36 -14.44 -9.07 -10.93
N TYR A 37 -15.58 -8.37 -11.00
CA TYR A 37 -16.44 -8.13 -9.84
C TYR A 37 -16.86 -9.44 -9.16
N TYR A 38 -17.37 -10.44 -9.90
CA TYR A 38 -17.79 -11.71 -9.31
C TYR A 38 -16.62 -12.51 -8.71
N PHE A 39 -15.46 -12.51 -9.35
CA PHE A 39 -14.26 -13.15 -8.81
C PHE A 39 -13.79 -12.51 -7.50
N ARG A 40 -13.82 -11.18 -7.42
CA ARG A 40 -13.49 -10.46 -6.17
C ARG A 40 -14.48 -10.79 -5.05
N GLN A 41 -15.78 -10.89 -5.37
CA GLN A 41 -16.79 -11.35 -4.40
C GLN A 41 -16.53 -12.77 -3.89
N ILE A 42 -16.00 -13.68 -4.72
CA ILE A 42 -15.58 -15.03 -4.29
C ILE A 42 -14.42 -14.92 -3.29
N ILE A 43 -13.39 -14.14 -3.62
CA ILE A 43 -12.21 -13.97 -2.75
C ILE A 43 -12.59 -13.33 -1.41
N GLU A 44 -13.40 -12.27 -1.44
CA GLU A 44 -13.88 -11.56 -0.25
C GLU A 44 -14.74 -12.43 0.67
N SER A 45 -15.40 -13.46 0.12
CA SER A 45 -16.22 -14.36 0.93
C SER A 45 -15.41 -15.24 1.90
N GLY A 46 -14.08 -15.35 1.71
CA GLY A 46 -13.19 -16.11 2.58
C GLY A 46 -13.39 -17.63 2.54
N VAL A 47 -14.21 -18.14 1.63
CA VAL A 47 -14.45 -19.58 1.43
C VAL A 47 -13.36 -20.23 0.57
N SER A 48 -13.33 -21.56 0.56
CA SER A 48 -12.43 -22.29 -0.35
C SER A 48 -12.71 -21.93 -1.81
N ILE A 49 -11.66 -21.52 -2.51
CA ILE A 49 -11.73 -21.12 -3.92
C ILE A 49 -11.75 -22.39 -4.79
N PRO A 50 -12.63 -22.48 -5.82
CA PRO A 50 -12.62 -23.58 -6.77
C PRO A 50 -11.25 -23.72 -7.49
N PRO A 51 -10.69 -24.93 -7.67
CA PRO A 51 -9.36 -25.12 -8.26
C PRO A 51 -9.18 -24.54 -9.67
N GLU A 52 -10.27 -24.38 -10.42
CA GLU A 52 -10.31 -23.82 -11.77
C GLU A 52 -10.47 -22.29 -11.79
N MET A 53 -10.96 -21.68 -10.70
CA MET A 53 -11.19 -20.23 -10.62
C MET A 53 -9.93 -19.39 -10.89
N PRO A 54 -8.73 -19.74 -10.36
CA PRO A 54 -7.52 -18.96 -10.63
C PRO A 54 -7.19 -18.82 -12.13
N TYR A 55 -7.53 -19.83 -12.95
CA TYR A 55 -7.33 -19.74 -14.40
C TYR A 55 -8.26 -18.70 -15.03
N TYR A 56 -9.57 -18.81 -14.80
CA TYR A 56 -10.55 -17.87 -15.38
C TYR A 56 -10.35 -16.45 -14.87
N PHE A 57 -9.94 -16.30 -13.62
CA PHE A 57 -9.64 -15.00 -13.07
C PHE A 57 -8.37 -14.40 -13.69
N ALA A 58 -7.32 -15.22 -13.91
CA ALA A 58 -6.13 -14.77 -14.62
C ALA A 58 -6.44 -14.31 -16.05
N GLU A 59 -7.26 -15.05 -16.80
CA GLU A 59 -7.70 -14.67 -18.14
C GLU A 59 -8.47 -13.33 -18.11
N THR A 60 -9.38 -13.18 -17.15
CA THR A 60 -10.14 -11.93 -16.96
C THR A 60 -9.20 -10.76 -16.68
N LEU A 61 -8.23 -10.92 -15.77
CA LEU A 61 -7.26 -9.88 -15.42
C LEU A 61 -6.35 -9.52 -16.59
N TYR A 62 -6.00 -10.49 -17.45
CA TYR A 62 -5.24 -10.23 -18.67
C TYR A 62 -6.00 -9.30 -19.62
N GLN A 63 -7.30 -9.56 -19.82
CA GLN A 63 -8.16 -8.73 -20.67
C GLN A 63 -8.35 -7.32 -20.10
N LEU A 64 -8.34 -7.20 -18.76
CA LEU A 64 -8.34 -5.92 -18.05
C LEU A 64 -6.95 -5.27 -17.92
N LYS A 65 -5.92 -5.80 -18.60
CA LYS A 65 -4.53 -5.31 -18.57
C LYS A 65 -3.88 -5.31 -17.17
N GLN A 66 -4.46 -6.02 -16.20
CA GLN A 66 -3.88 -6.23 -14.87
C GLN A 66 -2.90 -7.41 -14.92
N PHE A 67 -1.81 -7.25 -15.68
CA PHE A 67 -0.93 -8.34 -16.10
C PHE A 67 -0.17 -8.99 -14.94
N ASP A 68 0.29 -8.22 -13.95
CA ASP A 68 0.95 -8.79 -12.76
C ASP A 68 -0.01 -9.69 -11.97
N ASN A 69 -1.21 -9.18 -11.66
CA ASN A 69 -2.26 -9.97 -10.99
C ASN A 69 -2.63 -11.22 -11.80
N SER A 70 -2.79 -11.08 -13.13
CA SER A 70 -3.04 -12.21 -14.03
C SER A 70 -1.97 -13.29 -13.92
N SER A 71 -0.68 -12.89 -13.96
CA SER A 71 0.46 -13.80 -13.80
C SER A 71 0.44 -14.52 -12.45
N ASN A 72 0.16 -13.80 -11.36
CA ASN A 72 0.11 -14.36 -10.01
C ASN A 72 -0.97 -15.44 -9.87
N PHE A 73 -2.20 -15.19 -10.35
CA PHE A 73 -3.28 -16.17 -10.33
C PHE A 73 -3.01 -17.36 -11.26
N LEU A 74 -2.42 -17.12 -12.43
CA LEU A 74 -2.07 -18.17 -13.39
C LEU A 74 -0.98 -19.10 -12.83
N ASN A 75 0.04 -18.55 -12.21
CA ASN A 75 1.08 -19.34 -11.54
C ASN A 75 0.47 -20.19 -10.43
N LYS A 76 -0.48 -19.62 -9.66
CA LYS A 76 -1.17 -20.38 -8.62
C LYS A 76 -2.03 -21.51 -9.18
N TYR A 77 -2.73 -21.28 -10.30
CA TYR A 77 -3.47 -22.32 -11.03
C TYR A 77 -2.58 -23.51 -11.40
N LEU A 78 -1.43 -23.22 -12.02
CA LEU A 78 -0.47 -24.24 -12.47
C LEU A 78 0.21 -24.95 -11.30
N GLU A 79 0.48 -24.26 -10.19
CA GLU A 79 1.03 -24.85 -8.96
C GLU A 79 0.07 -25.87 -8.33
N ILE A 80 -1.22 -25.53 -8.24
CA ILE A 80 -2.23 -26.39 -7.60
C ILE A 80 -2.56 -27.62 -8.47
N ASN A 81 -2.73 -27.41 -9.78
CA ASN A 81 -3.30 -28.43 -10.67
C ASN A 81 -2.23 -29.20 -11.48
N GLY A 82 -1.03 -28.63 -11.64
CA GLY A 82 0.05 -29.21 -12.43
C GLY A 82 -0.33 -29.46 -13.90
N PHE A 83 0.24 -30.51 -14.49
CA PHE A 83 0.02 -30.88 -15.90
C PHE A 83 -1.35 -31.54 -16.18
N LYS A 84 -2.11 -31.88 -15.13
CA LYS A 84 -3.44 -32.51 -15.23
C LYS A 84 -4.57 -31.48 -15.23
N ALA A 85 -4.24 -30.19 -15.19
CA ALA A 85 -5.22 -29.13 -15.17
C ALA A 85 -6.07 -29.14 -16.45
N GLU A 86 -7.38 -28.97 -16.31
CA GLU A 86 -8.32 -28.95 -17.44
C GLU A 86 -7.92 -27.92 -18.51
N ASN A 87 -7.54 -26.71 -18.07
CA ASN A 87 -7.12 -25.60 -18.92
C ASN A 87 -5.59 -25.49 -19.03
N TYR A 88 -4.84 -26.60 -18.90
CA TYR A 88 -3.38 -26.54 -18.87
C TYR A 88 -2.77 -25.92 -20.15
N LYS A 89 -3.31 -26.26 -21.32
CA LYS A 89 -2.80 -25.76 -22.61
C LYS A 89 -3.03 -24.26 -22.75
N GLU A 90 -4.24 -23.81 -22.42
CA GLU A 90 -4.66 -22.43 -22.44
C GLU A 90 -3.90 -21.62 -21.39
N ALA A 91 -3.68 -22.18 -20.20
CA ALA A 91 -2.85 -21.58 -19.17
C ALA A 91 -1.40 -21.38 -19.63
N LYS A 92 -0.83 -22.33 -20.37
CA LYS A 92 0.51 -22.16 -20.98
C LYS A 92 0.53 -21.11 -22.09
N ALA A 93 -0.52 -21.03 -22.89
CA ALA A 93 -0.66 -19.97 -23.90
C ALA A 93 -0.74 -18.58 -23.23
N LEU A 94 -1.54 -18.44 -22.17
CA LEU A 94 -1.65 -17.21 -21.40
C LEU A 94 -0.33 -16.84 -20.72
N GLN A 95 0.39 -17.81 -20.16
CA GLN A 95 1.72 -17.60 -19.58
C GLN A 95 2.71 -17.05 -20.62
N GLN A 96 2.61 -17.51 -21.87
CA GLN A 96 3.43 -16.98 -22.96
C GLN A 96 2.99 -15.57 -23.36
N ALA A 97 1.67 -15.31 -23.45
CA ALA A 97 1.12 -14.00 -23.80
C ALA A 97 1.46 -12.92 -22.76
N LEU A 98 1.58 -13.29 -21.49
CA LEU A 98 1.95 -12.40 -20.38
C LEU A 98 3.42 -11.92 -20.42
N LYS A 99 4.32 -12.63 -21.12
CA LYS A 99 5.75 -12.29 -21.09
C LYS A 99 6.04 -10.87 -21.58
N ALA A 100 5.48 -10.49 -22.72
CA ALA A 100 5.69 -9.17 -23.32
C ALA A 100 5.15 -8.02 -22.45
N PRO A 101 3.88 -8.04 -21.97
CA PRO A 101 3.40 -6.96 -21.10
C PRO A 101 4.10 -6.90 -19.74
N LEU A 102 4.49 -8.04 -19.16
CA LEU A 102 5.26 -8.04 -17.91
C LEU A 102 6.66 -7.44 -18.11
N GLU A 103 7.29 -7.68 -19.26
CA GLU A 103 8.56 -7.04 -19.62
C GLU A 103 8.39 -5.53 -19.87
N ALA A 104 7.26 -5.12 -20.45
CA ALA A 104 6.92 -3.70 -20.59
C ALA A 104 6.77 -3.02 -19.21
N ILE A 105 6.13 -3.69 -18.25
CA ILE A 105 6.03 -3.20 -16.86
C ILE A 105 7.42 -3.12 -16.20
N SER A 106 8.23 -4.17 -16.29
CA SER A 106 9.55 -4.22 -15.63
C SER A 106 10.52 -3.16 -16.16
N SER A 107 10.42 -2.82 -17.45
CA SER A 107 11.25 -1.81 -18.11
C SER A 107 10.71 -0.38 -18.01
N CYS A 108 9.45 -0.23 -17.59
CA CYS A 108 8.79 1.07 -17.51
C CYS A 108 9.16 1.79 -16.20
N LYS A 109 9.62 3.04 -16.33
CA LYS A 109 9.94 3.91 -15.19
C LYS A 109 8.75 4.73 -14.69
N LEU A 110 7.62 4.64 -15.38
CA LEU A 110 6.40 5.41 -15.09
C LEU A 110 5.39 4.61 -14.27
N CYS A 111 5.63 3.32 -14.06
CA CYS A 111 4.75 2.47 -13.27
C CYS A 111 5.50 1.73 -12.19
N ASP A 112 4.75 1.29 -11.19
CA ASP A 112 5.25 0.37 -10.21
C ASP A 112 5.45 -1.04 -10.80
N ALA A 113 6.01 -1.92 -9.98
CA ALA A 113 6.26 -3.31 -10.35
C ALA A 113 5.00 -4.10 -10.73
N LYS A 114 3.80 -3.60 -10.42
CA LYS A 114 2.51 -4.24 -10.74
C LYS A 114 1.86 -3.68 -12.00
N GLY A 115 2.43 -2.63 -12.59
CA GLY A 115 1.92 -1.96 -13.80
C GLY A 115 0.99 -0.79 -13.55
N TYR A 116 0.89 -0.28 -12.32
CA TYR A 116 0.10 0.92 -12.02
C TYR A 116 0.96 2.18 -12.12
N ARG A 117 0.40 3.24 -12.67
CA ARG A 117 1.10 4.49 -12.98
C ARG A 117 1.51 5.22 -11.69
N TYR A 118 2.71 5.78 -11.67
CA TYR A 118 3.10 6.76 -10.66
C TYR A 118 2.41 8.09 -10.94
N GLN A 119 1.89 8.71 -9.88
CA GLN A 119 1.31 10.05 -9.96
C GLN A 119 2.12 11.02 -9.10
N PRO A 120 2.17 12.32 -9.48
CA PRO A 120 2.82 13.33 -8.66
C PRO A 120 2.27 13.30 -7.23
N CYS A 121 3.17 13.35 -6.25
CA CYS A 121 2.78 13.31 -4.85
C CYS A 121 1.78 14.46 -4.56
N PRO A 122 0.60 14.18 -4.00
CA PRO A 122 -0.43 15.21 -3.79
C PRO A 122 0.00 16.27 -2.76
N THR A 123 1.00 15.98 -1.93
CA THR A 123 1.49 16.88 -0.89
C THR A 123 2.61 17.80 -1.37
N CYS A 124 3.55 17.29 -2.17
CA CYS A 124 4.68 18.10 -2.66
C CYS A 124 4.62 18.44 -4.15
N HIS A 125 3.66 17.90 -4.90
CA HIS A 125 3.51 18.09 -6.35
C HIS A 125 4.83 17.85 -7.11
N GLY A 126 5.54 16.77 -6.79
CA GLY A 126 6.82 16.46 -7.43
C GLY A 126 8.04 17.20 -6.87
N LYS A 127 7.89 18.16 -5.94
CA LYS A 127 9.01 18.95 -5.40
C LYS A 127 9.98 18.17 -4.51
N LYS A 128 9.59 16.98 -4.02
CA LYS A 128 10.37 16.06 -3.17
C LYS A 128 10.71 16.59 -1.77
N VAL A 129 11.03 17.86 -1.65
CA VAL A 129 11.38 18.56 -0.43
C VAL A 129 10.39 19.70 -0.23
N ILE A 130 9.80 19.77 0.95
CA ILE A 130 8.83 20.81 1.32
C ILE A 130 9.11 21.30 2.74
N GLU A 131 8.66 22.51 3.03
CA GLU A 131 8.55 22.98 4.40
C GLU A 131 7.36 22.25 5.06
N GLN A 132 7.64 21.57 6.17
CA GLN A 132 6.66 20.79 6.90
C GLN A 132 6.94 20.85 8.40
N ASP A 133 6.01 20.34 9.21
CA ASP A 133 6.19 20.33 10.65
C ASP A 133 7.47 19.59 11.02
N CYS A 134 8.23 20.17 11.96
CA CYS A 134 9.48 19.58 12.40
C CYS A 134 9.24 18.15 12.88
N SER A 135 9.92 17.18 12.26
CA SER A 135 9.64 15.76 12.50
C SER A 135 9.96 15.33 13.94
N TYR A 136 10.80 16.10 14.63
CA TYR A 136 11.22 15.82 16.01
C TYR A 136 10.21 16.33 17.05
N CYS A 137 9.78 17.60 16.96
CA CYS A 137 8.78 18.13 17.90
C CYS A 137 7.33 18.00 17.42
N LYS A 138 7.10 17.56 16.18
CA LYS A 138 5.79 17.45 15.53
C LYS A 138 5.00 18.76 15.61
N GLY A 139 5.64 19.87 15.21
CA GLY A 139 5.04 21.20 15.22
C GLY A 139 4.86 21.86 16.59
N LYS A 140 5.36 21.26 17.69
CA LYS A 140 5.19 21.80 19.05
C LYS A 140 6.26 22.80 19.50
N GLY A 141 7.41 22.84 18.82
CA GLY A 141 8.55 23.72 19.16
C GLY A 141 9.31 23.33 20.42
N VAL A 142 8.76 22.43 21.23
CA VAL A 142 9.35 21.93 22.46
C VAL A 142 9.32 20.41 22.50
N VAL A 143 10.29 19.83 23.21
CA VAL A 143 10.42 18.39 23.45
C VAL A 143 10.58 18.11 24.93
N GLY A 144 10.15 16.94 25.39
CA GLY A 144 10.34 16.52 26.77
C GLY A 144 11.83 16.35 27.10
N CYS A 145 12.26 16.84 28.26
CA CYS A 145 13.61 16.62 28.75
C CYS A 145 13.82 15.12 29.03
N SER A 146 14.72 14.48 28.29
CA SER A 146 15.00 13.05 28.42
C SER A 146 15.59 12.67 29.78
N ARG A 147 16.27 13.63 30.46
CA ARG A 147 16.89 13.41 31.76
C ARG A 147 15.88 13.22 32.89
N CYS A 148 14.77 13.95 32.85
CA CYS A 148 13.69 13.84 33.85
C CYS A 148 12.41 13.23 33.29
N LYS A 149 12.42 12.67 32.07
CA LYS A 149 11.22 12.13 31.41
C LYS A 149 10.05 13.12 31.41
N ALA A 150 10.36 14.38 31.12
CA ALA A 150 9.42 15.49 31.11
C ALA A 150 8.74 15.89 32.43
N THR A 151 9.19 15.40 33.59
CA THR A 151 8.59 15.76 34.89
C THR A 151 9.18 17.02 35.53
N GLY A 152 10.35 17.48 35.06
CA GLY A 152 11.13 18.54 35.72
C GLY A 152 11.94 18.07 36.92
N ILE A 153 11.79 16.81 37.36
CA ILE A 153 12.36 16.27 38.59
C ILE A 153 13.11 14.95 38.32
N VAL A 154 14.27 14.78 38.94
CA VAL A 154 15.08 13.56 38.91
C VAL A 154 15.10 12.94 40.30
N THR A 155 14.79 11.65 40.40
CA THR A 155 14.83 10.91 41.66
C THR A 155 16.14 10.16 41.84
N ARG A 156 16.66 10.13 43.07
CA ARG A 156 17.81 9.29 43.46
C ARG A 156 17.50 8.61 44.79
N LYS A 157 17.92 7.36 44.93
CA LYS A 157 17.89 6.67 46.22
C LYS A 157 19.21 6.89 46.93
N ASN A 158 19.16 7.25 48.21
CA ASN A 158 20.35 7.34 49.05
C ASN A 158 20.70 5.98 49.67
N VAL A 159 21.76 5.93 50.48
CA VAL A 159 22.24 4.71 51.16
C VAL A 159 21.24 4.09 52.14
N PHE A 160 20.14 4.78 52.44
CA PHE A 160 19.04 4.33 53.30
C PHE A 160 17.78 3.96 52.53
N ASP A 161 17.86 3.78 51.20
CA ASP A 161 16.73 3.49 50.31
C ASP A 161 15.63 4.58 50.27
N ILE A 162 15.89 5.76 50.83
CA ILE A 162 14.97 6.90 50.78
C ILE A 162 15.08 7.56 49.39
N THR A 163 13.94 7.81 48.76
CA THR A 163 13.87 8.49 47.47
C THR A 163 13.89 10.00 47.66
N GLU A 164 14.94 10.63 47.15
CA GLU A 164 15.12 12.08 47.16
C GLU A 164 14.78 12.66 45.78
N TYR A 165 14.16 13.84 45.78
CA TYR A 165 13.70 14.53 44.58
C TYR A 165 14.57 15.76 44.32
N TYR A 166 15.17 15.82 43.14
CA TYR A 166 16.03 16.92 42.73
C TYR A 166 15.46 17.61 41.50
N GLN A 167 15.51 18.94 41.46
CA GLN A 167 15.19 19.68 40.23
C GLN A 167 16.13 19.24 39.10
N CYS A 168 15.57 19.02 37.93
CA CYS A 168 16.36 18.59 36.78
C CYS A 168 17.23 19.74 36.28
N SER A 169 18.56 19.62 36.44
CA SER A 169 19.50 20.67 36.00
C SER A 169 19.56 20.87 34.48
N ARG A 170 19.05 19.93 33.68
CA ARG A 170 19.08 20.03 32.21
C ARG A 170 17.99 20.93 31.66
N CYS A 171 16.81 20.91 32.27
CA CYS A 171 15.65 21.71 31.86
C CYS A 171 15.20 22.68 32.95
N GLU A 172 16.06 22.92 33.93
CA GLU A 172 15.83 23.87 35.03
C GLU A 172 14.47 23.69 35.71
N GLY A 173 14.00 22.45 35.83
CA GLY A 173 12.71 22.14 36.46
C GLY A 173 11.47 22.24 35.56
N GLU A 174 11.57 22.75 34.33
CA GLU A 174 10.42 22.91 33.44
C GLU A 174 9.92 21.58 32.83
N GLY A 175 10.78 20.56 32.84
CA GLY A 175 10.50 19.28 32.20
C GLY A 175 10.51 19.33 30.66
N ARG A 176 10.58 20.50 30.04
CA ARG A 176 10.59 20.67 28.58
C ARG A 176 11.85 21.41 28.15
N LEU A 177 12.21 21.26 26.89
CA LEU A 177 13.32 21.94 26.24
C LEU A 177 12.86 22.42 24.88
N THR A 178 13.40 23.54 24.40
CA THR A 178 13.23 23.95 23.00
C THR A 178 13.70 22.84 22.08
N CYS A 179 12.94 22.61 21.00
CA CYS A 179 13.27 21.59 20.02
C CYS A 179 14.64 21.88 19.40
N PRO A 180 15.65 21.02 19.57
CA PRO A 180 17.01 21.25 19.05
C PRO A 180 17.11 21.08 17.53
N ARG A 181 16.03 20.67 16.86
CA ARG A 181 16.02 20.42 15.41
C ARG A 181 15.46 21.60 14.62
N CYS A 182 14.48 22.29 15.18
CA CYS A 182 13.88 23.47 14.55
C CYS A 182 14.12 24.75 15.37
N ASP A 183 14.83 24.66 16.49
CA ASP A 183 15.09 25.78 17.40
C ASP A 183 13.83 26.56 17.80
N GLY A 184 12.71 25.85 17.91
CA GLY A 184 11.40 26.43 18.25
C GLY A 184 10.61 27.01 17.07
N THR A 185 11.14 27.02 15.84
CA THR A 185 10.44 27.53 14.63
C THR A 185 9.26 26.67 14.17
N LEU A 186 9.06 25.50 14.79
CA LEU A 186 7.98 24.53 14.52
C LEU A 186 8.08 23.81 13.16
N LYS A 187 8.78 24.40 12.18
CA LYS A 187 8.90 23.93 10.80
C LYS A 187 10.32 23.49 10.49
N GLU A 188 10.46 22.66 9.47
CA GLU A 188 11.74 22.32 8.86
C GLU A 188 11.57 22.04 7.37
N VAL A 189 12.62 22.32 6.59
CA VAL A 189 12.71 21.90 5.19
C VAL A 189 13.26 20.49 5.17
N SER A 190 12.43 19.52 4.77
CA SER A 190 12.82 18.10 4.75
C SER A 190 12.15 17.36 3.59
N ALA A 191 12.58 16.11 3.37
CA ALA A 191 11.94 15.23 2.39
C ALA A 191 10.44 15.09 2.72
N CYS A 192 9.58 15.26 1.73
CA CYS A 192 8.13 15.18 1.87
C CYS A 192 7.75 13.86 2.56
N HIS A 193 7.08 13.94 3.71
CA HIS A 193 6.72 12.76 4.50
C HIS A 193 5.77 11.81 3.77
N THR A 194 4.94 12.32 2.85
CA THR A 194 3.98 11.51 2.09
C THR A 194 4.66 10.60 1.07
N CYS A 195 5.68 11.09 0.37
CA CYS A 195 6.39 10.34 -0.67
C CYS A 195 7.83 10.01 -0.28
N SER A 196 8.25 10.21 0.97
CA SER A 196 9.62 10.01 1.44
C SER A 196 10.70 10.65 0.55
N GLY A 197 10.40 11.77 -0.10
CA GLY A 197 11.31 12.43 -1.05
C GLY A 197 11.37 11.88 -2.48
N PHE A 198 10.56 10.88 -2.85
CA PHE A 198 10.49 10.38 -4.23
C PHE A 198 9.82 11.37 -5.19
N GLY A 199 8.86 12.16 -4.70
CA GLY A 199 8.10 13.15 -5.48
C GLY A 199 6.85 12.57 -6.15
N GLU A 200 6.71 11.25 -6.14
CA GLU A 200 5.63 10.49 -6.73
C GLU A 200 5.07 9.45 -5.74
N VAL A 201 3.84 9.02 -5.98
CA VAL A 201 3.14 8.00 -5.19
C VAL A 201 2.45 7.00 -6.12
N HIS A 202 2.16 5.80 -5.62
CA HIS A 202 1.37 4.81 -6.34
C HIS A 202 -0.04 5.33 -6.60
N SER A 203 -0.61 4.99 -7.76
CA SER A 203 -2.01 5.24 -8.10
C SER A 203 -2.74 3.94 -8.42
N GLU A 204 -4.06 4.04 -8.57
CA GLU A 204 -4.91 2.92 -9.04
C GLU A 204 -5.07 2.91 -10.58
N GLU A 205 -4.44 3.87 -11.27
CA GLU A 205 -4.52 3.99 -12.72
C GLU A 205 -3.54 3.02 -13.38
N LEU A 206 -4.02 2.21 -14.33
CA LEU A 206 -3.16 1.32 -15.10
C LEU A 206 -2.26 2.14 -16.02
N CYS A 207 -0.98 1.78 -16.05
CA CYS A 207 -0.02 2.45 -16.92
C CYS A 207 -0.20 2.01 -18.38
N ASP A 208 -0.19 2.96 -19.29
CA ASP A 208 -0.17 2.73 -20.74
C ASP A 208 1.26 2.76 -21.33
N HIS A 209 2.27 2.93 -20.45
CA HIS A 209 3.69 3.04 -20.78
C HIS A 209 4.04 4.21 -21.72
N GLN A 210 3.20 5.24 -21.79
CA GLN A 210 3.46 6.47 -22.56
C GLN A 210 3.81 7.64 -21.65
N ASN A 211 4.74 8.49 -22.09
CA ASN A 211 4.97 9.78 -21.47
C ASN A 211 3.85 10.73 -21.87
N HIS A 212 2.98 11.04 -20.91
CA HIS A 212 2.08 12.19 -21.04
C HIS A 212 2.78 13.36 -20.36
N ASP A 213 3.63 14.06 -21.11
CA ASP A 213 4.16 15.33 -20.65
C ASP A 213 2.98 16.33 -20.65
N ASP A 214 2.44 16.62 -19.47
CA ASP A 214 1.50 17.71 -19.29
C ASP A 214 2.23 19.02 -19.61
N HIS A 215 2.10 19.49 -20.86
CA HIS A 215 2.50 20.82 -21.27
C HIS A 215 1.78 21.85 -20.37
N LYS A 216 2.51 22.39 -19.38
CA LYS A 216 2.22 23.68 -18.77
C LYS A 216 3.38 24.63 -19.06
N GLU A 217 3.47 25.07 -20.30
CA GLU A 217 4.12 26.33 -20.65
C GLU A 217 3.05 27.28 -21.19
N GLU A 218 2.47 28.09 -20.31
CA GLU A 218 2.01 29.42 -20.69
C GLU A 218 2.66 30.40 -19.71
N VAL A 219 3.84 30.86 -20.11
CA VAL A 219 4.53 32.02 -19.54
C VAL A 219 3.71 33.25 -19.94
N PHE A 220 2.87 33.75 -19.04
CA PHE A 220 2.35 35.12 -19.16
C PHE A 220 3.50 36.09 -18.85
N THR A 221 4.06 36.68 -19.89
CA THR A 221 4.80 37.93 -19.80
C THR A 221 3.87 39.04 -20.25
N GLU A 222 3.39 39.86 -19.31
CA GLU A 222 2.80 41.15 -19.62
C GLU A 222 3.50 42.24 -18.80
N GLN A 223 4.30 43.00 -19.55
CA GLN A 223 4.56 44.45 -19.56
C GLN A 223 4.39 45.27 -18.27
#